data_AF-A0A522IWD1-F1
#
_entry.id   AF-A0A522IWD1-F1
#
_cell.length_a   1.000
_cell.length_b   1.000
_cell.length_c   1.000
_cell.angle_alpha   90.00
_cell.angle_beta   90.00
_cell.angle_gamma   90.00
#
_symmetry.space_group_name_H-M   'P 1'
#
loop_
_entity.id
_entity.type
_entity.pdbx_description
1 polymer ?
#
loop_
_entity_poly.entity_id
_entity_poly.type
_entity_poly.pdbx_seq_one_letter_code
_entity_poly.pdbx_strand_id
1 'polypeptide(L)'
;MNQQRVTIGQIGEFDEIIDVRTPLEYAEDHIPGAINAPVMSNEERVIVGTLYKQSPFEAARVGAAIAARNIATHLDTLFAERPRSWRPL
;
A
#
# COMPACT_ATOMS: atom_id res chain seq x y z
N MET A 1 -11.37 6.30 -13.56
CA MET A 1 -9.93 6.16 -13.29
C MET A 1 -9.35 5.31 -14.40
N ASN A 2 -8.46 5.87 -15.22
CA ASN A 2 -7.68 5.06 -16.16
C ASN A 2 -6.77 4.16 -15.33
N GLN A 3 -7.05 2.86 -15.29
CA GLN A 3 -6.05 1.90 -14.84
C GLN A 3 -4.97 1.85 -15.90
N GLN A 4 -3.92 2.64 -15.70
CA GLN A 4 -2.71 2.54 -16.52
C GLN A 4 -2.06 1.22 -16.14
N ARG A 5 -2.35 0.17 -16.92
CA ARG A 5 -1.77 -1.16 -16.72
C ARG A 5 -0.29 -1.09 -17.07
N VAL A 6 0.56 -1.37 -16.09
CA VAL A 6 2.01 -1.49 -16.26
C VAL A 6 2.32 -2.96 -16.52
N THR A 7 3.15 -3.25 -17.52
CA THR A 7 3.61 -4.62 -17.79
C THR A 7 4.87 -4.94 -16.97
N ILE A 8 5.14 -6.22 -16.72
CA ILE A 8 6.37 -6.65 -16.00
C ILE A 8 7.63 -6.11 -16.70
N GLY A 9 7.65 -6.04 -18.03
CA GLY A 9 8.79 -5.50 -18.78
C GLY A 9 9.07 -4.02 -18.54
N GLN A 10 8.11 -3.27 -17.98
CA GLN A 10 8.23 -1.84 -17.69
C GLN A 10 8.60 -1.57 -16.22
N ILE A 11 8.76 -2.61 -15.38
CA ILE A 11 9.10 -2.42 -13.96
C ILE A 11 10.40 -1.62 -13.77
N GLY A 12 11.38 -1.80 -14.67
CA GLY A 12 12.64 -1.05 -14.63
C GLY A 12 12.53 0.43 -14.99
N GLU A 13 11.35 0.93 -15.40
CA GLU A 13 11.11 2.36 -15.66
C GLU A 13 10.79 3.16 -14.39
N PHE A 14 10.68 2.48 -13.23
CA PHE A 14 10.32 3.06 -11.94
C PHE A 14 11.51 3.02 -10.98
N ASP A 15 11.59 4.04 -10.13
CA ASP A 15 12.68 4.17 -9.16
C ASP A 15 12.54 3.22 -7.97
N GLU A 16 11.31 2.85 -7.63
CA GLU A 16 10.97 2.03 -6.47
C GLU A 16 9.63 1.33 -6.71
N ILE A 17 9.48 0.09 -6.23
CA ILE A 17 8.21 -0.65 -6.26
C ILE A 17 7.67 -0.64 -4.83
N ILE A 18 6.43 -0.17 -4.66
CA ILE A 18 5.83 -0.06 -3.32
C ILE A 18 4.78 -1.15 -3.15
N ASP A 19 5.02 -2.06 -2.20
CA ASP A 19 4.01 -3.00 -1.76
C ASP A 19 3.24 -2.40 -0.58
N VAL A 20 1.96 -2.10 -0.81
CA VAL A 20 1.05 -1.49 0.18
C VAL A 20 0.32 -2.50 1.05
N ARG A 21 0.50 -3.80 0.80
CA ARG A 21 -0.13 -4.87 1.58
C ARG A 21 0.42 -4.92 3.00
N THR A 22 -0.22 -5.74 3.85
CA THR A 22 0.24 -5.89 5.23
C THR A 22 1.66 -6.46 5.30
N PRO A 23 2.37 -6.25 6.43
CA PRO A 23 3.70 -6.83 6.61
C PRO A 23 3.74 -8.36 6.46
N LEU A 24 2.69 -9.07 6.89
CA LEU A 24 2.62 -10.53 6.71
C LEU A 24 2.45 -10.92 5.25
N GLU A 25 1.56 -10.25 4.51
CA GLU A 25 1.36 -10.53 3.07
C GLU A 25 2.63 -10.27 2.25
N TYR A 26 3.39 -9.21 2.59
CA TYR A 26 4.68 -8.92 1.97
C TYR A 26 5.74 -9.96 2.33
N ALA A 27 5.80 -10.38 3.60
CA ALA A 27 6.77 -11.39 4.06
C ALA A 27 6.52 -12.78 3.47
N GLU A 28 5.26 -13.11 3.15
CA GLU A 28 4.90 -14.38 2.52
C GLU A 28 5.42 -14.46 1.08
N ASP A 29 5.19 -13.42 0.27
CA ASP A 29 5.75 -13.28 -1.07
C ASP A 29 5.59 -11.83 -1.56
N HIS A 30 6.55 -11.31 -2.32
CA HIS A 30 6.48 -9.98 -2.93
C HIS A 30 7.36 -9.88 -4.17
N ILE A 31 7.11 -8.85 -4.99
CA ILE A 31 7.92 -8.57 -6.18
C ILE A 31 9.37 -8.28 -5.74
N PRO A 32 10.38 -8.94 -6.32
CA PRO A 32 11.77 -8.67 -6.00
C PRO A 32 12.12 -7.18 -6.14
N GLY A 33 12.79 -6.63 -5.11
CA GLY A 33 13.17 -5.22 -5.05
C GLY A 33 12.07 -4.27 -4.56
N ALA A 34 10.85 -4.77 -4.30
CA ALA A 34 9.81 -3.95 -3.68
C ALA A 34 10.12 -3.67 -2.20
N ILE A 35 9.76 -2.48 -1.74
CA ILE A 35 9.72 -2.12 -0.31
C ILE A 35 8.29 -2.24 0.20
N ASN A 36 8.11 -2.51 1.49
CA ASN A 36 6.79 -2.54 2.11
C ASN A 36 6.44 -1.18 2.74
N ALA A 37 5.34 -0.56 2.29
CA ALA A 37 4.75 0.64 2.86
C ALA A 37 3.27 0.37 3.18
N PRO A 38 2.99 -0.41 4.24
CA PRO A 38 1.68 -0.97 4.49
C PRO A 38 0.64 0.12 4.76
N VAL A 39 -0.51 0.06 4.08
CA VAL A 39 -1.65 0.95 4.39
C VAL A 39 -2.46 0.45 5.59
N MET A 40 -2.20 -0.77 6.06
CA MET A 40 -2.79 -1.36 7.26
C MET A 40 -1.76 -2.26 7.96
N SER A 41 -1.78 -2.28 9.29
CA SER A 41 -1.15 -3.36 10.06
C SER A 41 -1.87 -4.70 9.85
N ASN A 42 -1.27 -5.80 10.29
CA ASN A 42 -1.92 -7.11 10.27
C ASN A 42 -3.23 -7.12 11.07
N GLU A 43 -3.22 -6.46 12.24
CA GLU A 43 -4.36 -6.35 13.15
C GLU A 43 -5.47 -5.48 12.55
N GLU A 44 -5.10 -4.32 11.99
CA GLU A 44 -6.04 -3.44 11.28
C GLU A 44 -6.70 -4.17 10.10
N ARG A 45 -5.91 -4.94 9.35
CA ARG A 45 -6.40 -5.75 8.23
C ARG A 45 -7.39 -6.84 8.67
N VAL A 46 -7.19 -7.45 9.84
CA VAL A 46 -8.13 -8.42 10.43
C VAL A 46 -9.42 -7.74 10.84
N ILE A 47 -9.35 -6.56 11.48
CA ILE A 47 -10.52 -5.77 11.90
C ILE A 47 -11.35 -5.37 10.67
N VAL A 48 -10.73 -4.71 9.69
CA VAL A 48 -11.41 -4.25 8.48
C VAL A 48 -11.94 -5.43 7.68
N GLY A 49 -11.15 -6.51 7.53
CA GLY A 49 -11.56 -7.70 6.81
C GLY A 49 -12.75 -8.42 7.45
N THR A 50 -12.80 -8.46 8.78
CA THR A 50 -13.95 -9.00 9.53
C THR A 50 -15.19 -8.12 9.35
N LEU A 51 -15.05 -6.80 9.48
CA LEU A 51 -16.14 -5.86 9.30
C LEU A 51 -16.69 -5.91 7.87
N TYR A 52 -15.83 -6.08 6.86
CA TYR A 52 -16.23 -6.14 5.47
C TYR A 52 -17.21 -7.28 5.19
N LYS A 53 -17.04 -8.43 5.86
CA LYS A 53 -17.97 -9.56 5.76
C LYS A 53 -19.36 -9.25 6.29
N GLN A 54 -19.49 -8.30 7.21
CA GLN A 54 -20.76 -7.91 7.83
C GLN A 54 -21.40 -6.71 7.11
N SER A 55 -20.59 -5.69 6.81
CA SER A 55 -21.00 -4.47 6.14
C SER A 55 -19.84 -3.91 5.30
N PRO A 56 -19.87 -4.13 3.97
CA PRO A 56 -18.84 -3.61 3.06
C PRO A 56 -18.70 -2.09 3.12
N PHE A 57 -19.81 -1.37 3.28
CA PHE A 57 -19.80 0.09 3.33
C PHE A 57 -19.11 0.62 4.59
N GLU A 58 -19.43 0.07 5.76
CA GLU A 58 -18.79 0.48 7.02
C GLU A 58 -17.31 0.10 7.04
N ALA A 59 -16.96 -1.07 6.52
CA ALA A 59 -15.56 -1.46 6.34
C ALA A 59 -14.79 -0.53 5.41
N ALA A 60 -15.40 -0.08 4.31
CA ALA A 60 -14.79 0.89 3.41
C ALA A 60 -14.52 2.23 4.12
N ARG A 61 -15.48 2.71 4.93
CA ARG A 61 -15.31 3.95 5.70
C ARG A 61 -14.17 3.85 6.72
N VAL A 62 -14.15 2.79 7.52
CA VAL A 62 -13.10 2.57 8.54
C VAL A 62 -11.74 2.32 7.88
N GLY A 63 -11.70 1.46 6.87
CA GLY A 63 -10.48 1.11 6.14
C GLY A 63 -9.86 2.31 5.43
N ALA A 64 -10.67 3.17 4.81
CA ALA A 64 -10.19 4.40 4.18
C ALA A 64 -9.54 5.35 5.20
N ALA A 65 -10.13 5.50 6.39
CA ALA A 65 -9.56 6.35 7.43
C ALA A 65 -8.23 5.80 8.00
N ILE A 66 -8.10 4.48 8.13
CA ILE A 66 -6.84 3.83 8.52
C ILE A 66 -5.79 4.02 7.43
N ALA A 67 -6.12 3.68 6.19
CA ALA A 67 -5.21 3.82 5.05
C ALA A 67 -4.70 5.26 4.91
N ALA A 68 -5.58 6.26 5.00
CA ALA A 68 -5.18 7.66 4.92
C ALA A 68 -4.17 8.07 6.01
N ARG A 69 -4.34 7.60 7.26
CA ARG A 69 -3.41 7.88 8.37
C ARG A 69 -2.06 7.21 8.17
N ASN A 70 -2.05 5.97 7.71
CA ASN A 70 -0.82 5.23 7.48
C ASN A 70 -0.06 5.78 6.27
N ILE A 71 -0.77 6.17 5.20
CA ILE A 71 -0.18 6.90 4.06
C ILE A 71 0.47 8.20 4.52
N ALA A 72 -0.22 9.01 5.34
CA ALA A 72 0.36 10.24 5.88
C ALA A 72 1.65 9.95 6.67
N THR A 73 1.65 8.91 7.50
CA THR A 73 2.85 8.49 8.23
C THR A 73 4.01 8.14 7.30
N HIS A 74 3.76 7.40 6.21
CA HIS A 74 4.80 7.05 5.24
C HIS A 74 5.34 8.27 4.49
N LEU A 75 4.49 9.26 4.19
CA LEU A 75 4.92 10.52 3.58
C LEU A 75 5.87 11.30 4.52
N ASP A 76 5.58 11.32 5.82
CA ASP A 76 6.40 12.00 6.82
C ASP A 76 7.68 11.24 7.18
N THR A 77 7.77 9.94 6.85
CA THR A 77 8.88 9.07 7.27
C THR A 77 9.57 8.40 6.09
N LEU A 78 9.04 7.26 5.62
CA LEU A 78 9.62 6.41 4.59
C LEU A 78 9.94 7.16 3.29
N PHE A 79 9.09 8.13 2.93
CA PHE A 79 9.20 8.88 1.68
C PHE A 79 9.68 10.32 1.86
N ALA A 80 9.98 10.77 3.08
CA ALA A 80 10.30 12.17 3.37
C ALA A 80 11.47 12.71 2.54
N GLU A 81 12.48 11.87 2.28
CA GLU A 81 13.71 12.22 1.57
C GLU A 81 13.67 11.88 0.06
N ARG A 82 12.53 11.43 -0.47
CA ARG A 82 12.41 11.12 -1.90
C ARG A 82 12.43 12.41 -2.73
N PRO A 83 13.25 12.52 -3.79
CA PRO A 83 13.35 13.73 -4.58
C PRO A 83 12.06 14.01 -5.38
N ARG A 84 11.86 15.26 -5.81
CA ARG A 84 10.70 15.64 -6.64
C ARG A 84 10.55 14.81 -7.93
N SER A 85 11.66 14.32 -8.48
CA SER A 85 11.68 13.50 -9.70
C SER A 85 11.40 12.02 -9.45
N TRP A 86 11.17 11.60 -8.20
CA TRP A 86 10.92 10.21 -7.83
C TRP A 86 9.62 9.70 -8.46
N ARG A 87 9.70 8.51 -9.06
CA ARG A 87 8.64 7.83 -9.78
C ARG A 87 8.45 6.42 -9.23
N PRO A 88 7.70 6.26 -8.14
CA PRO A 88 7.34 4.94 -7.64
C PRO A 88 6.27 4.27 -8.49
N LEU A 89 6.29 2.93 -8.50
CA LEU A 89 5.22 2.07 -8.98
C LEU A 89 4.28 1.68 -7.83
#